data_AF-A0A348SDT0-F1
#
_entry.id   AF-A0A348SDT0-F1
#
_cell.length_a   1.000
_cell.length_b   1.000
_cell.length_c   1.000
_cell.angle_alpha   90.00
_cell.angle_beta   90.00
_cell.angle_gamma   90.00
#
_symmetry.space_group_name_H-M   'P 1'
#
loop_
_entity.id
_entity.type
_entity.pdbx_description
1 polymer ?
#
loop_
_entity_poly.entity_id
_entity_poly.type
_entity_poly.pdbx_seq_one_letter_code
_entity_poly.pdbx_strand_id
1 'polypeptide(L)'
;EFIGRLPMVVALDRLTLDDLVAILVQPKSALVKQYQRLFELHTVELQFTPGALRATAERALARKTGARALRAVVEETLLNTMYELPDRRDVRRCVVTEESVTDGVSPLFLSESEIGAAASDAKRAAGPLQRPRKAAPRASA
;
A
#
# COMPACT_ATOMS: atom_id res chain seq x y z
N GLU A 1 -38.75 22.22 -19.39
CA GLU A 1 -38.28 23.13 -18.33
C GLU A 1 -37.06 22.63 -17.55
N PHE A 2 -37.09 21.47 -16.87
CA PHE A 2 -36.05 21.03 -15.92
C PHE A 2 -34.62 20.95 -16.49
N ILE A 3 -34.44 20.32 -17.66
CA ILE A 3 -33.12 20.21 -18.33
C ILE A 3 -32.56 21.60 -18.72
N GLY A 4 -33.45 22.56 -19.04
CA GLY A 4 -33.04 23.94 -19.37
C GLY A 4 -32.54 24.76 -18.17
N ARG A 5 -32.71 24.28 -16.93
CA ARG A 5 -32.21 24.93 -15.70
C ARG A 5 -30.85 24.37 -15.24
N LEU A 6 -30.29 23.36 -15.94
CA LEU A 6 -28.99 22.77 -15.66
C LEU A 6 -28.06 22.97 -16.88
N PRO A 7 -27.55 24.19 -17.11
CA PRO A 7 -26.79 24.52 -18.31
C PRO A 7 -25.38 23.91 -18.36
N MET A 8 -24.92 23.28 -17.28
CA MET A 8 -23.56 22.73 -17.15
C MET A 8 -23.64 21.22 -16.97
N VAL A 9 -23.07 20.49 -17.93
CA VAL A 9 -22.96 19.03 -17.93
C VAL A 9 -21.49 18.66 -17.98
N VAL A 10 -21.04 17.84 -17.04
CA VAL A 10 -19.68 17.31 -16.98
C VAL A 10 -19.75 15.79 -16.90
N ALA A 11 -19.00 15.11 -17.76
CA ALA A 11 -18.82 13.67 -17.70
C ALA A 11 -17.54 13.35 -16.89
N LEU A 12 -17.59 12.28 -16.10
CA LEU A 12 -16.45 11.76 -15.37
C LEU A 12 -15.94 10.48 -16.04
N ASP A 13 -14.62 10.33 -16.07
CA ASP A 13 -13.99 9.11 -16.56
C ASP A 13 -14.22 7.95 -15.60
N ARG A 14 -14.17 6.73 -16.15
CA ARG A 14 -14.21 5.50 -15.34
C ARG A 14 -12.87 5.30 -14.64
N LEU A 15 -12.93 4.88 -13.39
CA LEU A 15 -11.74 4.52 -12.62
C LEU A 15 -11.07 3.28 -13.22
N THR A 16 -9.78 3.42 -13.50
CA THR A 16 -8.89 2.33 -13.89
C THR A 16 -8.25 1.68 -12.67
N LEU A 17 -7.51 0.59 -12.88
CA LEU A 17 -6.76 -0.06 -11.82
C LEU A 17 -5.72 0.89 -11.19
N ASP A 18 -5.01 1.64 -12.03
CA ASP A 18 -3.97 2.57 -11.59
C ASP A 18 -4.56 3.74 -10.81
N ASP A 19 -5.75 4.22 -11.18
CA ASP A 19 -6.48 5.24 -10.41
C ASP A 19 -6.83 4.74 -9.01
N LEU A 20 -7.28 3.49 -8.89
CA LEU A 20 -7.61 2.89 -7.60
C LEU A 20 -6.37 2.73 -6.70
N VAL A 21 -5.24 2.30 -7.28
CA VAL A 21 -3.96 2.26 -6.56
C VAL A 21 -3.53 3.66 -6.12
N ALA A 22 -3.64 4.66 -7.00
CA ALA A 22 -3.32 6.04 -6.69
C ALA A 22 -4.18 6.56 -5.52
N ILE A 23 -5.49 6.28 -5.53
CA ILE A 23 -6.42 6.65 -4.45
C ILE A 23 -6.02 6.03 -3.09
N LEU A 24 -5.48 4.81 -3.09
CA LEU A 24 -5.04 4.13 -1.86
C LEU A 24 -3.87 4.83 -1.17
N VAL A 25 -2.99 5.52 -1.90
CA VAL A 25 -1.70 6.01 -1.37
C VAL A 25 -1.44 7.51 -1.54
N GLN A 26 -1.86 8.14 -2.65
CA GLN A 26 -1.46 9.50 -2.99
C GLN A 26 -2.24 10.59 -2.24
N PRO A 27 -3.59 10.56 -2.15
CA PRO A 27 -4.35 11.62 -1.54
C PRO A 27 -3.89 11.96 -0.11
N LYS A 28 -4.13 13.21 0.32
CA LYS A 28 -3.85 13.60 1.70
C LYS A 28 -4.61 12.73 2.71
N SER A 29 -5.85 12.36 2.36
CA SER A 29 -6.71 11.46 3.15
C SER A 29 -6.81 10.08 2.49
N ALA A 30 -5.67 9.53 2.05
CA ALA A 30 -5.62 8.20 1.45
C ALA A 30 -5.91 7.11 2.50
N LEU A 31 -6.58 6.02 2.09
CA LEU A 31 -6.99 4.95 2.99
C LEU A 31 -5.80 4.33 3.73
N VAL A 32 -4.70 4.06 3.03
CA VAL A 32 -3.49 3.48 3.66
C VAL A 32 -2.98 4.37 4.79
N LYS A 33 -2.95 5.70 4.59
CA LYS A 33 -2.51 6.66 5.62
C LYS A 33 -3.45 6.68 6.83
N GLN A 34 -4.75 6.52 6.60
CA GLN A 34 -5.73 6.44 7.69
C GLN A 34 -5.49 5.20 8.56
N TYR A 35 -5.28 4.02 7.95
CA TYR A 35 -5.00 2.80 8.69
C TYR A 35 -3.62 2.79 9.34
N GLN A 36 -2.61 3.38 8.69
CA GLN A 36 -1.30 3.59 9.31
C GLN A 36 -1.44 4.40 10.59
N ARG A 37 -2.17 5.52 10.56
CA ARG A 37 -2.40 6.33 11.74
C ARG A 37 -3.19 5.60 12.82
N LEU A 38 -4.12 4.74 12.45
CA LEU A 38 -4.87 3.91 13.38
C LEU A 38 -3.95 2.91 14.11
N PHE A 39 -3.07 2.23 13.37
CA PHE A 39 -2.12 1.26 13.94
C PHE A 39 -1.04 1.93 14.79
N GLU A 40 -0.65 3.17 14.46
CA GLU A 40 0.27 3.97 15.28
C GLU A 40 -0.26 4.20 16.71
N LEU A 41 -1.57 4.25 16.92
CA LEU A 41 -2.17 4.35 18.26
C LEU A 41 -1.83 3.13 19.14
N HIS A 42 -1.56 1.99 18.50
CA HIS A 42 -1.12 0.75 19.13
C HIS A 42 0.41 0.58 19.09
N THR A 43 1.17 1.60 18.68
CA THR A 43 2.63 1.55 18.52
C THR A 43 3.08 0.48 17.51
N VAL A 44 2.26 0.22 16.49
CA VAL A 44 2.57 -0.72 15.40
C VAL A 44 2.64 0.04 14.07
N GLU A 45 3.68 -0.22 13.29
CA GLU A 45 3.83 0.31 11.95
C GLU A 45 3.10 -0.58 10.93
N LEU A 46 2.22 -0.01 10.10
CA LEU A 46 1.52 -0.74 9.04
C LEU A 46 2.16 -0.45 7.68
N GLN A 47 2.56 -1.51 6.97
CA GLN A 47 3.10 -1.42 5.62
C GLN A 47 2.29 -2.30 4.66
N PHE A 48 2.00 -1.75 3.47
CA PHE A 48 1.42 -2.51 2.37
C PHE A 48 2.50 -2.74 1.32
N THR A 49 2.65 -3.99 0.89
CA THR A 49 3.49 -4.31 -0.27
C THR A 49 2.86 -3.77 -1.56
N PRO A 50 3.64 -3.49 -2.61
CA PRO A 50 3.09 -3.11 -3.92
C PRO A 50 2.08 -4.13 -4.47
N GLY A 51 2.33 -5.42 -4.26
CA GLY A 51 1.40 -6.51 -4.63
C GLY A 51 0.08 -6.42 -3.88
N ALA A 52 0.10 -6.17 -2.57
CA ALA A 52 -1.12 -5.97 -1.78
C ALA A 52 -1.96 -4.79 -2.26
N LEU A 53 -1.34 -3.66 -2.61
CA LEU A 53 -2.04 -2.49 -3.14
C LEU A 53 -2.73 -2.81 -4.47
N ARG A 54 -2.03 -3.52 -5.35
CA ARG A 54 -2.57 -3.93 -6.66
C ARG A 54 -3.71 -4.92 -6.49
N ALA A 55 -3.54 -5.97 -5.69
CA ALA A 55 -4.59 -6.95 -5.41
C ALA A 55 -5.83 -6.31 -4.77
N THR A 56 -5.63 -5.33 -3.89
CA THR A 56 -6.74 -4.57 -3.28
C THR A 56 -7.54 -3.82 -4.35
N ALA A 57 -6.84 -3.15 -5.27
CA ALA A 57 -7.46 -2.43 -6.37
C ALA A 57 -8.18 -3.37 -7.35
N GLU A 58 -7.60 -4.54 -7.67
CA GLU A 58 -8.22 -5.55 -8.53
C GLU A 58 -9.52 -6.12 -7.90
N ARG A 59 -9.48 -6.49 -6.61
CA ARG A 59 -10.67 -6.93 -5.87
C ARG A 59 -11.75 -5.83 -5.82
N ALA A 60 -11.36 -4.57 -5.65
CA ALA A 60 -12.32 -3.47 -5.63
C ALA A 60 -12.95 -3.22 -7.01
N LEU A 61 -12.18 -3.33 -8.09
CA LEU A 61 -12.66 -3.21 -9.46
C LEU A 61 -13.68 -4.30 -9.80
N ALA A 62 -13.41 -5.55 -9.39
CA ALA A 62 -14.33 -6.68 -9.57
C ALA A 62 -15.68 -6.48 -8.89
N ARG A 63 -15.73 -5.74 -7.76
CA ARG A 63 -16.97 -5.43 -7.02
C ARG A 63 -17.85 -4.37 -7.68
N LYS A 64 -17.41 -3.71 -8.77
CA LYS A 64 -18.17 -2.72 -9.56
C LYS A 64 -18.79 -1.55 -8.77
N THR A 65 -18.23 -1.23 -7.60
CA THR A 65 -18.67 -0.10 -6.74
C THR A 65 -17.67 1.05 -6.70
N GLY A 66 -16.64 0.99 -7.57
CA GLY A 66 -15.60 2.02 -7.68
C GLY A 66 -14.72 2.11 -6.43
N ALA A 67 -14.18 3.30 -6.15
CA ALA A 67 -13.29 3.54 -5.02
C ALA A 67 -13.91 3.21 -3.64
N ARG A 68 -15.24 3.15 -3.53
CA ARG A 68 -15.92 2.79 -2.29
C ARG A 68 -15.60 1.36 -1.84
N ALA A 69 -15.38 0.44 -2.77
CA ALA A 69 -15.00 -0.93 -2.43
C ALA A 69 -13.61 -1.05 -1.80
N LEU A 70 -12.70 -0.10 -2.04
CA LEU A 70 -11.34 -0.15 -1.51
C LEU A 70 -11.34 -0.26 0.01
N ARG A 71 -12.18 0.53 0.68
CA ARG A 71 -12.30 0.48 2.14
C ARG A 71 -12.78 -0.87 2.63
N ALA A 72 -13.79 -1.45 1.98
CA ALA A 72 -14.33 -2.75 2.37
C ALA A 72 -13.28 -3.87 2.24
N VAL A 73 -12.48 -3.86 1.17
CA VAL A 73 -11.42 -4.86 0.96
C VAL A 73 -10.32 -4.73 2.02
N VAL A 74 -9.92 -3.51 2.35
CA VAL A 74 -8.91 -3.26 3.39
C VAL A 74 -9.43 -3.65 4.77
N GLU A 75 -10.67 -3.30 5.12
CA GLU A 75 -11.30 -3.68 6.39
C GLU A 75 -11.37 -5.19 6.54
N GLU A 76 -11.81 -5.91 5.51
CA GLU A 76 -11.87 -7.37 5.48
C GLU A 76 -10.49 -7.99 5.71
N THR A 77 -9.45 -7.44 5.06
CA THR A 77 -8.07 -7.93 5.19
C THR A 77 -7.50 -7.69 6.58
N LEU A 78 -7.82 -6.56 7.20
CA LEU A 78 -7.24 -6.14 8.48
C LEU A 78 -8.09 -6.54 9.70
N LEU A 79 -9.30 -7.06 9.50
CA LEU A 79 -10.26 -7.30 10.60
C LEU A 79 -9.67 -8.16 11.71
N ASN A 80 -9.11 -9.32 11.34
CA ASN A 80 -8.51 -10.25 12.30
C ASN A 80 -7.28 -9.63 12.98
N THR A 81 -6.45 -8.94 12.21
CA THR A 81 -5.27 -8.23 12.74
C THR A 81 -5.65 -7.16 13.77
N MET A 82 -6.68 -6.35 13.49
CA MET A 82 -7.15 -5.33 14.43
C MET A 82 -7.76 -5.92 15.70
N TYR A 83 -8.29 -7.14 15.63
CA TYR A 83 -8.79 -7.86 16.80
C TYR A 83 -7.67 -8.44 17.67
N GLU A 84 -6.61 -8.99 17.05
CA GLU A 84 -5.48 -9.59 17.77
C GLU A 84 -4.48 -8.57 18.33
N LEU A 85 -4.29 -7.44 17.63
CA LEU A 85 -3.27 -6.44 17.96
C LEU A 85 -3.34 -5.88 19.38
N PRO A 86 -4.51 -5.57 19.97
CA PRO A 86 -4.59 -5.05 21.34
C PRO A 86 -3.96 -5.98 22.39
N ASP A 87 -3.99 -7.29 22.16
CA ASP A 87 -3.44 -8.29 23.08
C ASP A 87 -1.95 -8.59 22.82
N ARG A 88 -1.46 -8.27 21.63
CA ARG A 88 -0.07 -8.53 21.20
C ARG A 88 0.85 -7.36 21.51
N ARG A 89 1.82 -7.56 22.41
CA ARG A 89 2.83 -6.54 22.78
C ARG A 89 4.19 -6.73 22.09
N ASP A 90 4.38 -7.88 21.46
CA ASP A 90 5.58 -8.31 20.76
C ASP A 90 5.68 -7.74 19.34
N VAL A 91 4.55 -7.33 18.76
CA VAL A 91 4.48 -6.84 17.37
C VAL A 91 4.86 -5.36 17.30
N ARG A 92 5.79 -5.03 16.40
CA ARG A 92 6.19 -3.64 16.10
C ARG A 92 5.85 -3.23 14.68
N ARG A 93 5.75 -4.18 13.76
CA ARG A 93 5.39 -3.92 12.36
C ARG A 93 4.45 -4.99 11.83
N CYS A 94 3.44 -4.56 11.08
CA CYS A 94 2.50 -5.40 10.35
C CYS A 94 2.71 -5.15 8.85
N VAL A 95 3.00 -6.21 8.09
CA VAL A 95 3.19 -6.15 6.64
C VAL A 95 2.08 -6.91 5.93
N VAL A 96 1.28 -6.19 5.15
CA VAL A 96 0.21 -6.76 4.32
C VAL A 96 0.80 -7.17 2.97
N THR A 97 0.74 -8.46 2.68
CA THR A 97 1.20 -9.06 1.42
C THR A 97 0.04 -9.24 0.44
N GLU A 98 0.37 -9.59 -0.80
CA GLU A 98 -0.63 -9.91 -1.83
C GLU A 98 -1.52 -11.09 -1.41
N GLU A 99 -0.94 -12.13 -0.81
CA GLU A 99 -1.61 -13.33 -0.30
C GLU A 99 -2.59 -12.98 0.83
N SER A 100 -2.27 -12.00 1.67
CA SER A 100 -3.22 -11.53 2.70
C SER A 100 -4.49 -10.96 2.09
N VAL A 101 -4.39 -10.33 0.93
CA VAL A 101 -5.53 -9.71 0.24
C VAL A 101 -6.28 -10.72 -0.63
N THR A 102 -5.59 -11.66 -1.25
CA THR A 102 -6.15 -12.63 -2.22
C THR A 102 -6.70 -13.87 -1.53
N ASP A 103 -5.89 -14.50 -0.69
CA ASP A 103 -6.16 -15.78 -0.04
C ASP A 103 -6.62 -15.65 1.42
N GLY A 104 -6.57 -14.42 1.97
CA GLY A 104 -6.97 -14.15 3.35
C GLY A 104 -5.97 -14.66 4.39
N VAL A 105 -4.72 -14.87 3.99
CA VAL A 105 -3.63 -15.27 4.90
C VAL A 105 -3.36 -14.13 5.88
N SER A 106 -3.12 -14.46 7.15
CA SER A 106 -2.78 -13.45 8.16
C SER A 106 -1.57 -12.61 7.73
N PRO A 107 -1.62 -11.27 7.88
CA PRO A 107 -0.49 -10.40 7.62
C PRO A 107 0.75 -10.80 8.43
N LEU A 108 1.92 -10.47 7.90
CA LEU A 108 3.18 -10.78 8.57
C LEU A 108 3.39 -9.83 9.74
N PHE A 109 3.54 -10.40 10.94
CA PHE A 109 3.89 -9.66 12.15
C PHE A 109 5.39 -9.77 12.39
N LEU A 110 6.02 -8.62 12.61
CA LEU A 110 7.44 -8.52 12.90
C LEU A 110 7.65 -7.88 14.27
N SER A 111 8.44 -8.55 15.09
CA SER A 111 8.94 -8.03 16.35
C SER A 111 10.16 -7.12 16.16
N GLU A 112 10.55 -6.44 17.24
CA GLU A 112 11.67 -5.49 17.22
C GLU A 112 13.00 -6.13 16.80
N SER A 113 13.25 -7.38 17.21
CA SER A 113 14.44 -8.15 16.85
C SER A 113 14.46 -8.55 15.37
N GLU A 114 13.31 -8.92 14.81
CA GLU A 114 13.18 -9.34 13.40
C GLU A 114 13.35 -8.17 12.42
N ILE A 115 12.88 -6.98 12.80
CA ILE A 115 13.09 -5.75 12.01
C ILE A 115 14.59 -5.44 11.88
N GLY A 116 15.34 -5.61 12.97
CA GLY A 116 16.80 -5.41 12.98
C GLY A 116 17.55 -6.43 12.12
N ALA A 117 17.15 -7.70 12.15
CA ALA A 117 17.74 -8.76 11.32
C ALA A 117 17.52 -8.50 9.82
N ALA A 118 16.29 -8.15 9.40
CA ALA A 118 15.98 -7.86 8.01
C ALA A 118 16.74 -6.63 7.47
N ALA A 119 16.95 -5.60 8.29
CA ALA A 119 17.77 -4.44 7.93
C ALA A 119 19.26 -4.78 7.79
N SER A 120 19.75 -5.75 8.56
CA SER A 120 21.14 -6.24 8.50
C SER A 120 21.42 -6.99 7.20
N ASP A 121 20.46 -7.80 6.76
CA ASP A 121 20.57 -8.59 5.52
C ASP A 121 20.44 -7.72 4.26
N ALA A 122 19.54 -6.73 4.27
CA ALA A 122 19.44 -5.75 3.19
C ALA A 122 20.73 -4.94 3.00
N LYS A 123 21.42 -4.61 4.10
CA LYS A 123 22.72 -3.90 4.07
C LYS A 123 23.87 -4.78 3.61
N ARG A 124 23.78 -6.11 3.78
CA ARG A 124 24.75 -7.09 3.23
C ARG A 124 24.53 -7.36 1.74
N ALA A 125 23.28 -7.33 1.27
CA ALA A 125 22.95 -7.49 -0.16
C ALA A 125 23.28 -6.23 -0.99
N ALA A 126 23.17 -5.04 -0.40
CA ALA A 126 23.60 -3.78 -1.00
C ALA A 126 25.11 -3.53 -0.80
N GLY A 127 25.95 -4.36 -1.44
CA GLY A 127 27.39 -4.11 -1.54
C GLY A 127 27.70 -2.73 -2.13
N PRO A 128 28.90 -2.15 -1.89
CA PRO A 128 29.17 -0.76 -2.21
C PRO A 128 29.04 -0.54 -3.72
N LEU A 129 28.14 0.36 -4.13
CA LEU A 129 28.07 0.85 -5.51
C LEU A 129 29.46 1.36 -5.92
N GLN A 130 30.18 0.56 -6.70
CA GLN A 130 31.38 1.03 -7.40
C GLN A 130 30.93 2.12 -8.37
N ARG A 131 31.40 3.34 -8.09
CA ARG A 131 31.18 4.53 -8.92
C ARG A 131 31.49 4.19 -10.39
N PRO A 132 30.64 4.58 -11.35
CA PRO A 132 30.97 4.37 -12.76
C PRO A 132 32.24 5.15 -13.08
N ARG A 133 33.26 4.43 -13.58
CA ARG A 133 34.49 5.04 -14.11
C ARG A 133 34.09 5.98 -15.25
N LYS A 134 34.41 7.27 -15.12
CA LYS A 134 34.27 8.26 -16.20
C LYS A 134 34.97 7.70 -17.45
N ALA A 135 34.22 7.49 -18.52
CA ALA A 135 34.77 7.19 -19.83
C ALA A 135 35.58 8.40 -20.30
N ALA A 136 36.86 8.18 -20.61
CA ALA A 136 37.69 9.15 -21.28
C ALA A 136 37.17 9.35 -22.72
N PRO A 137 37.06 10.58 -23.24
CA PRO A 137 36.73 10.79 -24.64
C PRO A 137 37.93 10.39 -25.51
N ARG A 138 37.71 9.43 -26.41
CA ARG A 138 38.63 9.11 -27.51
C ARG A 138 38.47 10.16 -28.63
N ALA A 139 39.58 10.84 -28.91
CA ALA A 139 40.10 11.42 -30.16
C ALA A 139 39.14 11.82 -31.32
N SER A 140 39.39 12.98 -31.92
CA SER A 140 40.04 13.06 -33.25
C SER A 140 40.25 14.51 -33.72
N ALA A 141 41.49 14.77 -34.17
CA ALA A 141 41.84 15.83 -35.11
C ALA A 141 41.44 15.42 -36.55
#